data_AF-A0A344L0X9-F1
#
_entry.id   AF-A0A344L0X9-F1
#
_cell.length_a   1.000
_cell.length_b   1.000
_cell.length_c   1.000
_cell.angle_alpha   90.00
_cell.angle_beta   90.00
_cell.angle_gamma   90.00
#
_symmetry.space_group_name_H-M   'P 1'
#
loop_
_entity.id
_entity.type
_entity.pdbx_description
1 polymer ?
#
loop_
_entity_poly.entity_id
_entity_poly.type
_entity_poly.pdbx_seq_one_letter_code
_entity_poly.pdbx_strand_id
1 'polypeptide(L)'
;MRAIVRSSMMLGVTEHSGTTEQRLHDAAARWAAEPDGGPADLIAAACTALVDGLDSPSLRELAGTSKRDPTAHLGELADRALRELGIPLPGEIPPGYFAAAGGGITRRPGTDSLWLAVAPASAPAGDFQVLVHINGTEVTADGAGLGMDPYDLLVPENRLIATAEPRTVPIARCTCGVYGCGSTDVTIVRDGDLVHWEWHGQVPMPHGVSFPAARYDAEVARAAADHSWETPVRTAGRLVLSGIDHEHLRRHGLRADWVANDRLEPETFVVALRFDDEYQVFVDTPWRDRTPEGLAREVCRTLALPPARWTASWHAIRPARTEPPAIAGASWYRKRFW
;
A
#
# COMPACT_ATOMS: atom_id res chain seq x y z
N MET A 1 -19.47 -30.78 13.48
CA MET A 1 -19.67 -29.79 14.56
C MET A 1 -18.54 -29.94 15.58
N ARG A 2 -17.40 -29.30 15.34
CA ARG A 2 -16.26 -29.24 16.27
C ARG A 2 -15.85 -27.78 16.34
N ALA A 3 -16.00 -27.19 17.53
CA ALA A 3 -15.61 -25.84 17.84
C ALA A 3 -14.06 -25.75 17.82
N ILE A 4 -13.52 -24.84 17.01
CA ILE A 4 -12.12 -24.45 17.08
C ILE A 4 -12.04 -23.33 18.12
N VAL A 5 -11.46 -23.66 19.26
CA VAL A 5 -11.09 -22.72 20.31
C VAL A 5 -10.03 -21.78 19.74
N ARG A 6 -10.34 -20.49 19.65
CA ARG A 6 -9.36 -19.43 19.39
C ARG A 6 -8.40 -19.39 20.56
N SER A 7 -7.19 -19.91 20.36
CA SER A 7 -6.09 -19.74 21.30
C SER A 7 -5.54 -18.32 21.11
N SER A 8 -5.77 -17.44 22.08
CA SER A 8 -5.05 -16.18 22.22
C SER A 8 -3.57 -16.49 22.32
N MET A 9 -2.82 -16.27 21.24
CA MET A 9 -1.38 -16.10 21.33
C MET A 9 -1.11 -14.73 21.94
N MET A 10 -0.44 -14.76 23.09
CA MET A 10 0.18 -13.61 23.73
C MET A 10 1.04 -12.87 22.71
N LEU A 11 0.70 -11.61 22.45
CA LEU A 11 1.59 -10.64 21.83
C LEU A 11 2.84 -10.56 22.72
N GLY A 12 3.96 -11.04 22.18
CA GLY A 12 5.28 -10.80 22.76
C GLY A 12 5.51 -9.30 22.85
N VAL A 13 5.95 -8.84 24.01
CA VAL A 13 6.36 -7.46 24.27
C VAL A 13 7.48 -7.10 23.30
N THR A 14 7.13 -6.40 22.22
CA THR A 14 8.09 -5.66 21.42
C THR A 14 8.65 -4.55 22.31
N GLU A 15 9.98 -4.40 22.37
CA GLU A 15 10.60 -3.23 22.98
C GLU A 15 10.02 -1.98 22.31
N HIS A 16 9.23 -1.19 23.04
CA HIS A 16 8.58 0.00 22.51
C HIS A 16 9.64 1.12 22.40
N SER A 17 10.39 1.12 21.31
CA SER A 17 11.36 2.16 20.98
C SER A 17 10.62 3.49 20.78
N GLY A 18 10.68 4.39 21.75
CA GLY A 18 10.07 5.71 21.70
C GLY A 18 10.11 6.39 23.07
N THR A 19 10.03 7.72 23.10
CA THR A 19 9.81 8.46 24.35
C THR A 19 8.42 8.18 24.90
N THR A 20 8.19 8.45 26.18
CA THR A 20 6.85 8.30 26.78
C THR A 20 5.84 9.21 26.09
N GLU A 21 6.26 10.41 25.71
CA GLU A 21 5.50 11.39 24.94
C GLU A 21 5.10 10.85 23.57
N GLN A 22 6.03 10.20 22.86
CA GLN A 22 5.74 9.56 21.58
C GLN A 22 4.73 8.43 21.71
N ARG A 23 4.87 7.58 22.75
CA ARG A 23 3.90 6.50 23.00
C ARG A 23 2.49 7.04 23.26
N LEU A 24 2.38 8.12 24.03
CA LEU A 24 1.10 8.76 24.31
C LEU A 24 0.49 9.40 23.04
N HIS A 25 1.32 10.11 22.26
CA HIS A 25 0.91 10.65 20.96
C HIS A 25 0.39 9.56 20.03
N ASP A 26 1.10 8.45 19.89
CA ASP A 26 0.74 7.38 18.95
C ASP A 26 -0.56 6.67 19.34
N ALA A 27 -0.80 6.49 20.64
CA ALA A 27 -2.06 5.98 21.14
C ALA A 27 -3.23 6.94 20.84
N ALA A 28 -3.02 8.25 21.00
CA ALA A 28 -4.02 9.26 20.65
C ALA A 28 -4.29 9.34 19.13
N ALA A 29 -3.24 9.24 18.30
CA ALA A 29 -3.36 9.26 16.85
C ALA A 29 -4.12 8.04 16.33
N ARG A 30 -3.83 6.84 16.85
CA ARG A 30 -4.57 5.62 16.51
C ARG A 30 -6.04 5.73 16.91
N TRP A 31 -6.32 6.24 18.11
CA TRP A 31 -7.68 6.46 18.58
C TRP A 31 -8.45 7.44 17.70
N ALA A 32 -7.81 8.53 17.25
CA ALA A 32 -8.42 9.50 16.35
C ALA A 32 -8.75 8.92 14.97
N ALA A 33 -7.91 8.00 14.46
CA ALA A 33 -8.13 7.32 13.19
C ALA A 33 -9.24 6.26 13.27
N GLU A 34 -9.30 5.47 14.35
CA GLU A 34 -10.26 4.38 14.54
C GLU A 34 -10.90 4.40 15.94
N PRO A 35 -11.84 5.33 16.22
CA PRO A 35 -12.47 5.43 17.54
C PRO A 35 -13.31 4.20 17.91
N ASP A 36 -13.76 3.43 16.91
CA ASP A 36 -14.57 2.22 17.10
C ASP A 36 -13.75 1.02 17.60
N GLY A 37 -12.40 1.09 17.55
CA GLY A 37 -11.49 0.07 18.09
C GLY A 37 -11.50 -0.05 19.62
N GLY A 38 -12.14 0.90 20.30
CA GLY A 38 -12.27 0.96 21.76
C GLY A 38 -11.08 1.63 22.47
N PRO A 39 -11.30 2.37 23.57
CA PRO A 39 -10.31 3.30 24.13
C PRO A 39 -9.24 2.62 24.98
N ALA A 40 -9.15 1.29 24.92
CA ALA A 40 -8.32 0.50 25.82
C ALA A 40 -6.84 0.89 25.73
N ASP A 41 -6.34 1.03 24.52
CA ASP A 41 -4.95 1.37 24.23
C ASP A 41 -4.62 2.80 24.67
N LEU A 42 -5.54 3.75 24.41
CA LEU A 42 -5.39 5.14 24.83
C LEU A 42 -5.33 5.28 26.36
N ILE A 43 -6.25 4.61 27.08
CA ILE A 43 -6.28 4.62 28.55
C ILE A 43 -5.02 3.94 29.10
N ALA A 44 -4.61 2.80 28.52
CA ALA A 44 -3.40 2.10 28.94
C ALA A 44 -2.14 2.98 28.74
N ALA A 45 -2.03 3.66 27.60
CA ALA A 45 -0.94 4.59 27.33
C ALA A 45 -0.93 5.77 28.32
N ALA A 46 -2.10 6.30 28.69
CA ALA A 46 -2.22 7.34 29.72
C ALA A 46 -1.75 6.86 31.09
N CYS A 47 -2.13 5.64 31.50
CA CYS A 47 -1.64 5.02 32.74
C CYS A 47 -0.12 4.84 32.73
N THR A 48 0.45 4.33 31.64
CA THR A 48 1.90 4.17 31.49
C THR A 48 2.61 5.52 31.53
N ALA A 49 2.06 6.55 30.89
CA ALA A 49 2.62 7.90 30.91
C ALA A 49 2.74 8.47 32.33
N LEU A 50 1.71 8.28 33.17
CA LEU A 50 1.75 8.67 34.58
C LEU A 50 2.83 7.92 35.37
N VAL A 51 2.97 6.60 35.13
CA VAL A 51 4.00 5.77 35.77
C VAL A 51 5.41 6.22 35.36
N ASP A 52 5.57 6.60 34.10
CA ASP A 52 6.83 7.07 33.53
C ASP A 52 7.17 8.53 33.90
N GLY A 53 6.30 9.20 34.67
CA GLY A 53 6.55 10.52 35.26
C GLY A 53 5.99 11.72 34.48
N LEU A 54 5.24 11.49 33.39
CA LEU A 54 4.42 12.56 32.79
C LEU A 54 3.22 12.82 33.69
N ASP A 55 2.86 14.08 33.90
CA ASP A 55 1.78 14.43 34.80
C ASP A 55 1.06 15.70 34.36
N SER A 56 -0.26 15.59 34.20
CA SER A 56 -1.14 16.71 33.92
C SER A 56 -2.55 16.41 34.48
N PRO A 57 -3.36 17.44 34.81
CA PRO A 57 -4.73 17.23 35.27
C PRO A 57 -5.55 16.36 34.32
N SER A 58 -5.50 16.66 33.02
CA SER A 58 -6.28 15.93 32.02
C SER A 58 -5.73 14.52 31.77
N LEU A 59 -4.42 14.28 31.93
CA LEU A 59 -3.83 12.94 31.82
C LEU A 59 -4.30 12.02 32.96
N ARG A 60 -4.36 12.53 34.19
CA ARG A 60 -4.88 11.77 35.35
C ARG A 60 -6.35 11.41 35.18
N GLU A 61 -7.14 12.35 34.67
CA GLU A 61 -8.55 12.13 34.37
C GLU A 61 -8.69 11.05 33.29
N LEU A 62 -7.94 11.16 32.18
CA LEU A 62 -7.92 10.18 31.10
C LEU A 62 -7.54 8.77 31.59
N ALA A 63 -6.50 8.64 32.41
CA ALA A 63 -6.08 7.36 32.98
C ALA A 63 -7.13 6.76 33.94
N GLY A 64 -7.97 7.60 34.55
CA GLY A 64 -9.07 7.19 35.43
C GLY A 64 -10.38 6.86 34.71
N THR A 65 -10.45 7.06 33.39
CA THR A 65 -11.67 6.79 32.61
C THR A 65 -11.93 5.30 32.40
N SER A 66 -13.16 5.00 31.99
CA SER A 66 -13.65 3.67 31.67
C SER A 66 -13.88 3.53 30.17
N LYS A 67 -13.77 2.29 29.67
CA LYS A 67 -14.13 1.95 28.28
C LYS A 67 -15.59 2.21 27.91
N ARG A 68 -16.43 2.52 28.91
CA ARG A 68 -17.86 2.84 28.75
C ARG A 68 -18.12 4.34 28.63
N ASP A 69 -17.11 5.18 28.84
CA ASP A 69 -17.28 6.62 28.76
C ASP A 69 -17.44 7.07 27.30
N PRO A 70 -18.14 8.19 27.05
CA PRO A 70 -18.40 8.65 25.68
C PRO A 70 -17.11 8.93 24.91
N THR A 71 -17.02 8.43 23.68
CA THR A 71 -15.86 8.60 22.78
C THR A 71 -15.42 10.07 22.63
N ALA A 72 -16.38 10.99 22.50
CA ALA A 72 -16.10 12.42 22.38
C ALA A 72 -15.39 12.98 23.62
N HIS A 73 -15.82 12.57 24.82
CA HIS A 73 -15.21 12.99 26.08
C HIS A 73 -13.77 12.47 26.21
N LEU A 74 -13.52 11.23 25.81
CA LEU A 74 -12.18 10.65 25.80
C LEU A 74 -11.25 11.37 24.81
N GLY A 75 -11.77 11.74 23.63
CA GLY A 75 -11.05 12.55 22.66
C GLY A 75 -10.66 13.91 23.22
N GLU A 76 -11.60 14.63 23.83
CA GLU A 76 -11.33 15.94 24.47
C GLU A 76 -10.30 15.85 25.61
N LEU A 77 -10.32 14.77 26.39
CA LEU A 77 -9.34 14.53 27.45
C LEU A 77 -7.95 14.27 26.90
N ALA A 78 -7.82 13.42 25.88
CA ALA A 78 -6.55 13.15 25.21
C ALA A 78 -5.96 14.44 24.64
N ASP A 79 -6.76 15.20 23.90
CA ASP A 79 -6.38 16.49 23.32
C ASP A 79 -5.89 17.49 24.37
N ARG A 80 -6.59 17.61 25.50
CA ARG A 80 -6.16 18.49 26.60
C ARG A 80 -4.87 18.00 27.25
N ALA A 81 -4.75 16.70 27.51
CA ALA A 81 -3.55 16.11 28.10
C ALA A 81 -2.31 16.37 27.22
N LEU A 82 -2.42 16.16 25.90
CA LEU A 82 -1.32 16.43 24.97
C LEU A 82 -0.90 17.92 25.01
N ARG A 83 -1.87 18.85 24.95
CA ARG A 83 -1.57 20.30 25.02
C ARG A 83 -0.94 20.71 26.36
N GLU A 84 -1.43 20.20 27.48
CA GLU A 84 -0.88 20.47 28.82
C GLU A 84 0.57 19.99 28.95
N LEU A 85 0.89 18.86 28.32
CA LEU A 85 2.24 18.27 28.31
C LEU A 85 3.15 18.88 27.23
N GLY A 86 2.65 19.80 26.41
CA GLY A 86 3.39 20.36 25.27
C GLY A 86 3.67 19.35 24.16
N ILE A 87 2.92 18.25 24.11
CA ILE A 87 3.00 17.23 23.05
C ILE A 87 2.10 17.69 21.90
N PRO A 88 2.59 17.69 20.64
CA PRO A 88 1.77 18.03 19.48
C PRO A 88 0.53 17.15 19.36
N LEU A 89 -0.54 17.66 18.76
CA LEU A 89 -1.72 16.86 18.47
C LEU A 89 -1.49 15.94 17.27
N PRO A 90 -2.26 14.84 17.16
CA PRO A 90 -2.28 14.03 15.94
C PRO A 90 -2.51 14.89 14.69
N GLY A 91 -1.63 14.76 13.70
CA GLY A 91 -1.66 15.54 12.46
C GLY A 91 -0.84 16.84 12.49
N GLU A 92 -0.32 17.27 13.64
CA GLU A 92 0.57 18.44 13.75
C GLU A 92 2.05 18.10 13.54
N ILE A 93 2.43 16.82 13.68
CA ILE A 93 3.82 16.37 13.47
C ILE A 93 4.10 16.24 11.96
N PRO A 94 5.06 17.00 11.39
CA PRO A 94 5.43 16.86 9.99
C PRO A 94 6.07 15.49 9.70
N PRO A 95 6.04 15.02 8.45
CA PRO A 95 6.74 13.80 8.06
C PRO A 95 8.22 13.82 8.44
N GLY A 96 8.71 12.70 8.99
CA GLY A 96 10.09 12.59 9.45
C GLY A 96 10.38 13.19 10.82
N TYR A 97 9.36 13.59 11.56
CA TYR A 97 9.47 14.04 12.95
C TYR A 97 8.69 13.11 13.90
N PHE A 98 8.96 13.25 15.19
CA PHE A 98 8.26 12.56 16.28
C PHE A 98 8.21 13.44 17.53
N ALA A 99 7.30 13.14 18.45
CA ALA A 99 7.16 13.87 19.71
C ALA A 99 8.40 13.68 20.59
N ALA A 100 9.04 14.79 20.95
CA ALA A 100 10.28 14.78 21.72
C ALA A 100 10.01 14.58 23.23
N ALA A 101 11.02 14.06 23.93
CA ALA A 101 11.01 14.06 25.40
C ALA A 101 10.98 15.51 25.92
N GLY A 102 10.08 15.81 26.86
CA GLY A 102 9.83 17.16 27.37
C GLY A 102 8.93 18.04 26.49
N GLY A 103 8.30 17.47 25.45
CA GLY A 103 7.38 18.17 24.56
C GLY A 103 8.01 18.67 23.25
N GLY A 104 7.16 19.13 22.33
CA GLY A 104 7.54 19.54 20.97
C GLY A 104 7.84 18.38 20.03
N ILE A 105 8.57 18.66 18.95
CA ILE A 105 8.97 17.67 17.94
C ILE A 105 10.48 17.61 17.78
N THR A 106 10.98 16.44 17.42
CA THR A 106 12.37 16.24 17.01
C THR A 106 12.42 15.39 15.73
N ARG A 107 13.47 15.58 14.93
CA ARG A 107 13.64 14.87 13.66
C ARG A 107 13.95 13.41 13.93
N ARG A 108 13.27 12.49 13.24
CA ARG A 108 13.55 11.05 13.32
C ARG A 108 14.97 10.79 12.81
N PRO A 109 15.79 10.06 13.58
CA PRO A 109 17.10 9.66 13.10
C PRO A 109 16.93 8.71 11.91
N GLY A 110 17.81 8.84 10.91
CA GLY A 110 17.87 7.92 9.78
C GLY A 110 18.48 6.58 10.16
N THR A 111 17.88 5.85 11.08
CA THR A 111 18.43 4.60 11.63
C THR A 111 17.74 3.36 11.10
N ASP A 112 16.56 3.51 10.48
CA ASP A 112 15.80 2.37 10.00
C ASP A 112 16.45 1.76 8.75
N SER A 113 16.21 0.47 8.55
CA SER A 113 16.63 -0.30 7.38
C SER A 113 15.42 -0.86 6.65
N LEU A 114 15.46 -0.79 5.32
CA LEU A 114 14.46 -1.37 4.43
C LEU A 114 15.05 -2.62 3.75
N TRP A 115 14.23 -3.66 3.61
CA TRP A 115 14.49 -4.78 2.72
C TRP A 115 13.19 -5.22 2.01
N LEU A 116 13.26 -5.42 0.70
CA LEU A 116 12.16 -5.77 -0.18
C LEU A 116 12.41 -7.16 -0.77
N ALA A 117 11.43 -8.04 -0.68
CA ALA A 117 11.51 -9.38 -1.27
C ALA A 117 10.27 -9.67 -2.11
N VAL A 118 10.46 -10.27 -3.28
CA VAL A 118 9.33 -10.80 -4.04
C VAL A 118 9.13 -12.27 -3.69
N ALA A 119 7.93 -12.61 -3.26
CA ALA A 119 7.57 -13.97 -2.86
C ALA A 119 6.25 -14.39 -3.53
N PRO A 120 6.00 -15.71 -3.70
CA PRO A 120 4.69 -16.19 -4.11
C PRO A 120 3.59 -15.71 -3.15
N ALA A 121 2.44 -15.34 -3.70
CA ALA A 121 1.24 -15.02 -2.92
C ALA A 121 0.36 -16.27 -2.78
N SER A 122 -0.33 -16.38 -1.64
CA SER A 122 -1.30 -17.46 -1.43
C SER A 122 -2.53 -17.23 -2.30
N ALA A 123 -2.98 -18.27 -3.01
CA ALA A 123 -4.23 -18.23 -3.74
C ALA A 123 -5.41 -17.92 -2.78
N PRO A 124 -6.41 -17.12 -3.20
CA PRO A 124 -6.64 -16.61 -4.55
C PRO A 124 -6.00 -15.24 -4.85
N ALA A 125 -5.11 -14.73 -3.98
CA ALA A 125 -4.81 -13.31 -3.89
C ALA A 125 -3.81 -12.76 -4.94
N GLY A 126 -3.21 -13.63 -5.75
CA GLY A 126 -2.26 -13.30 -6.82
C GLY A 126 -1.19 -14.38 -6.95
N ASP A 127 -0.29 -14.22 -7.92
CA ASP A 127 0.85 -15.14 -8.08
C ASP A 127 2.03 -14.72 -7.20
N PHE A 128 2.28 -13.41 -7.09
CA PHE A 128 3.41 -12.83 -6.37
C PHE A 128 3.00 -11.62 -5.53
N GLN A 129 3.83 -11.30 -4.55
CA GLN A 129 3.70 -10.13 -3.68
C GLN A 129 5.09 -9.58 -3.35
N VAL A 130 5.16 -8.26 -3.12
CA VAL A 130 6.33 -7.60 -2.56
C VAL A 130 6.17 -7.55 -1.04
N LEU A 131 7.00 -8.32 -0.34
CA LEU A 131 7.14 -8.26 1.11
C LEU A 131 8.06 -7.10 1.50
N VAL A 132 7.60 -6.30 2.46
CA VAL A 132 8.33 -5.14 2.97
C VAL A 132 8.83 -5.50 4.36
N HIS A 133 10.14 -5.41 4.57
CA HIS A 133 10.75 -5.62 5.87
C HIS A 133 11.38 -4.31 6.36
N ILE A 134 10.97 -3.88 7.55
CA ILE A 134 11.56 -2.75 8.25
C ILE A 134 12.29 -3.27 9.48
N ASN A 135 13.58 -2.94 9.60
CA ASN A 135 14.43 -3.36 10.73
C ASN A 135 14.42 -4.88 10.97
N GLY A 136 14.26 -5.66 9.89
CA GLY A 136 14.18 -7.13 9.94
C GLY A 136 12.78 -7.70 10.18
N THR A 137 11.78 -6.86 10.49
CA THR A 137 10.38 -7.28 10.67
C THR A 137 9.61 -7.14 9.37
N GLU A 138 8.95 -8.21 8.93
CA GLU A 138 8.01 -8.18 7.78
C GLU A 138 6.74 -7.42 8.19
N VAL A 139 6.39 -6.35 7.47
CA VAL A 139 5.30 -5.43 7.87
C VAL A 139 4.06 -5.48 6.96
N THR A 140 4.05 -6.26 5.88
CA THR A 140 2.89 -6.34 4.99
C THR A 140 1.79 -7.23 5.57
N ALA A 141 2.14 -8.34 6.23
CA ALA A 141 1.19 -9.22 6.90
C ALA A 141 0.54 -8.54 8.12
N ASP A 142 1.33 -7.78 8.89
CA ASP A 142 0.84 -7.01 10.05
C ASP A 142 0.03 -5.76 9.63
N GLY A 143 0.20 -5.28 8.39
CA GLY A 143 -0.62 -4.25 7.80
C GLY A 143 -1.95 -4.80 7.27
N ALA A 144 -2.20 -4.61 5.98
CA ALA A 144 -3.43 -5.07 5.34
C ALA A 144 -3.46 -6.59 5.05
N GLY A 145 -2.37 -7.31 5.31
CA GLY A 145 -2.30 -8.77 5.30
C GLY A 145 -1.59 -9.38 4.09
N LEU A 146 -1.42 -8.65 2.98
CA LEU A 146 -0.74 -9.13 1.78
C LEU A 146 0.02 -8.02 1.06
N GLY A 147 1.28 -8.24 0.69
CA GLY A 147 2.08 -7.27 -0.05
C GLY A 147 1.56 -7.01 -1.48
N MET A 148 1.82 -5.83 -2.04
CA MET A 148 1.41 -5.44 -3.42
C MET A 148 1.97 -6.35 -4.51
N ASP A 149 1.27 -6.53 -5.65
CA ASP A 149 1.86 -7.25 -6.80
C ASP A 149 3.07 -6.45 -7.31
N PRO A 150 4.20 -7.09 -7.70
CA PRO A 150 5.35 -6.38 -8.24
C PRO A 150 5.03 -5.45 -9.41
N TYR A 151 4.01 -5.77 -10.22
CA TYR A 151 3.55 -4.90 -11.30
C TYR A 151 2.82 -3.65 -10.84
N ASP A 152 2.29 -3.62 -9.62
CA ASP A 152 1.60 -2.44 -9.10
C ASP A 152 2.55 -1.48 -8.38
N LEU A 153 3.77 -1.96 -8.06
CA LEU A 153 4.72 -1.26 -7.20
C LEU A 153 6.06 -0.94 -7.88
N LEU A 154 6.60 -1.87 -8.67
CA LEU A 154 7.96 -1.79 -9.22
C LEU A 154 8.00 -1.59 -10.75
N VAL A 155 6.90 -1.88 -11.46
CA VAL A 155 6.82 -1.89 -12.93
C VAL A 155 5.59 -1.09 -13.39
N PRO A 156 5.62 -0.42 -14.55
CA PRO A 156 6.81 -0.07 -15.31
C PRO A 156 7.64 1.01 -14.61
N GLU A 157 7.04 1.71 -13.67
CA GLU A 157 7.66 2.74 -12.86
C GLU A 157 7.80 2.25 -11.42
N ASN A 158 9.00 2.40 -10.86
CA ASN A 158 9.22 2.07 -9.46
C ASN A 158 8.66 3.19 -8.57
N ARG A 159 7.50 2.92 -7.97
CA ARG A 159 6.75 3.89 -7.16
C ARG A 159 7.46 4.24 -5.85
N LEU A 160 8.36 3.35 -5.39
CA LEU A 160 9.14 3.52 -4.16
C LEU A 160 10.35 4.46 -4.31
N ILE A 161 10.68 4.95 -5.50
CA ILE A 161 11.77 5.94 -5.64
C ILE A 161 11.42 7.18 -4.80
N ALA A 162 12.26 7.64 -3.89
CA ALA A 162 11.93 8.80 -3.06
C ALA A 162 12.29 10.14 -3.73
N THR A 163 11.39 11.12 -3.67
CA THR A 163 11.62 12.52 -4.10
C THR A 163 11.28 13.50 -3.00
N ALA A 164 11.69 14.75 -3.16
CA ALA A 164 11.31 15.84 -2.25
C ALA A 164 9.79 16.11 -2.25
N GLU A 165 9.10 15.83 -3.36
CA GLU A 165 7.64 15.86 -3.39
C GLU A 165 7.07 14.61 -2.71
N PRO A 166 6.22 14.76 -1.66
CA PRO A 166 5.58 13.64 -0.98
C PRO A 166 4.65 12.86 -1.91
N ARG A 167 4.71 11.53 -1.84
CA ARG A 167 3.87 10.64 -2.65
C ARG A 167 3.26 9.55 -1.78
N THR A 168 2.00 9.21 -2.01
CA THR A 168 1.36 8.08 -1.34
C THR A 168 1.44 6.83 -2.21
N VAL A 169 1.97 5.75 -1.65
CA VAL A 169 2.23 4.49 -2.34
C VAL A 169 1.62 3.34 -1.54
N PRO A 170 0.81 2.48 -2.17
CA PRO A 170 0.30 1.28 -1.51
C PRO A 170 1.42 0.26 -1.34
N ILE A 171 1.50 -0.36 -0.17
CA ILE A 171 2.51 -1.38 0.14
C ILE A 171 1.89 -2.71 0.57
N ALA A 172 0.66 -2.68 1.09
CA ALA A 172 -0.11 -3.88 1.36
C ALA A 172 -1.60 -3.68 1.01
N ARG A 173 -2.25 -4.79 0.68
CA ARG A 173 -3.68 -4.91 0.38
C ARG A 173 -4.31 -6.05 1.19
N CYS A 174 -5.63 -6.03 1.28
CA CYS A 174 -6.41 -7.09 1.89
C CYS A 174 -6.10 -8.46 1.26
N THR A 175 -6.17 -9.51 2.07
CA THR A 175 -5.97 -10.91 1.65
C THR A 175 -6.98 -11.41 0.61
N CYS A 176 -8.07 -10.67 0.35
CA CYS A 176 -8.95 -10.93 -0.79
C CYS A 176 -8.27 -10.68 -2.15
N GLY A 177 -7.09 -10.05 -2.15
CA GLY A 177 -6.27 -9.78 -3.35
C GLY A 177 -6.64 -8.49 -4.07
N VAL A 178 -7.69 -7.79 -3.66
CA VAL A 178 -8.16 -6.54 -4.25
C VAL A 178 -7.78 -5.36 -3.35
N TYR A 179 -7.06 -4.39 -3.91
CA TYR A 179 -6.78 -3.13 -3.23
C TYR A 179 -8.08 -2.33 -3.00
N GLY A 180 -8.27 -1.81 -1.77
CA GLY A 180 -9.43 -1.00 -1.37
C GLY A 180 -10.41 -1.65 -0.40
N CYS A 181 -10.40 -2.99 -0.25
CA CYS A 181 -11.14 -3.66 0.84
C CYS A 181 -10.44 -3.48 2.21
N GLY A 182 -9.14 -3.20 2.16
CA GLY A 182 -8.22 -2.95 3.27
C GLY A 182 -6.87 -2.64 2.65
N SER A 183 -6.18 -1.63 3.16
CA SER A 183 -4.93 -1.14 2.58
C SER A 183 -3.99 -0.63 3.66
N THR A 184 -2.70 -0.82 3.40
CA THR A 184 -1.62 -0.09 4.06
C THR A 184 -0.91 0.71 2.98
N ASP A 185 -0.97 2.03 3.12
CA ASP A 185 -0.26 2.94 2.24
C ASP A 185 0.83 3.66 3.02
N VAL A 186 1.83 4.18 2.32
CA VAL A 186 2.88 5.02 2.89
C VAL A 186 3.02 6.31 2.10
N THR A 187 3.11 7.43 2.81
CA THR A 187 3.65 8.66 2.24
C THR A 187 5.16 8.60 2.29
N ILE A 188 5.80 8.66 1.14
CA ILE A 188 7.26 8.65 0.98
C ILE A 188 7.72 10.07 0.64
N VAL A 189 8.67 10.59 1.40
CA VAL A 189 9.31 11.89 1.13
C VAL A 189 10.80 11.80 1.37
N ARG A 190 11.59 12.39 0.47
CA ARG A 190 13.03 12.58 0.64
C ARG A 190 13.29 13.95 1.26
N ASP A 191 14.03 13.95 2.36
CA ASP A 191 14.51 15.16 3.02
C ASP A 191 16.04 15.08 3.17
N GLY A 192 16.72 15.69 2.19
CA GLY A 192 18.19 15.67 2.11
C GLY A 192 18.75 14.26 1.99
N ASP A 193 19.47 13.86 3.04
CA ASP A 193 20.12 12.55 3.18
C ASP A 193 19.24 11.48 3.82
N LEU A 194 17.97 11.80 4.12
CA LEU A 194 17.00 10.88 4.68
C LEU A 194 15.79 10.66 3.75
N VAL A 195 15.18 9.48 3.90
CA VAL A 195 13.85 9.18 3.34
C VAL A 195 12.93 8.83 4.49
N HIS A 196 11.78 9.48 4.53
CA HIS A 196 10.76 9.30 5.56
C HIS A 196 9.54 8.61 4.99
N TRP A 197 9.03 7.63 5.72
CA TRP A 197 7.74 7.01 5.46
C TRP A 197 6.77 7.35 6.58
N GLU A 198 5.56 7.77 6.23
CA GLU A 198 4.42 7.85 7.15
C GLU A 198 3.34 6.86 6.72
N TRP A 199 2.80 6.08 7.65
CA TRP A 199 1.82 5.03 7.35
C TRP A 199 0.39 5.59 7.31
N HIS A 200 -0.45 4.96 6.49
CA HIS A 200 -1.89 5.23 6.40
C HIS A 200 -2.70 3.93 6.31
N GLY A 201 -3.96 3.98 6.73
CA GLY A 201 -4.87 2.84 6.71
C GLY A 201 -4.55 1.85 7.82
N GLN A 202 -4.39 0.57 7.47
CA GLN A 202 -4.03 -0.48 8.43
C GLN A 202 -2.54 -0.39 8.75
N VAL A 203 -2.21 0.37 9.79
CA VAL A 203 -0.84 0.74 10.13
C VAL A 203 -0.11 -0.41 10.87
N PRO A 204 1.00 -0.94 10.32
CA PRO A 204 1.74 -2.04 10.95
C PRO A 204 2.64 -1.59 12.11
N MET A 205 2.95 -0.29 12.20
CA MET A 205 3.84 0.27 13.21
C MET A 205 3.33 1.62 13.71
N PRO A 206 3.41 1.90 15.03
CA PRO A 206 2.76 3.07 15.63
C PRO A 206 3.25 4.42 15.09
N HIS A 207 4.48 4.48 14.58
CA HIS A 207 5.09 5.69 14.04
C HIS A 207 5.70 5.44 12.67
N GLY A 208 5.88 6.53 11.91
CA GLY A 208 6.63 6.49 10.66
C GLY A 208 8.10 6.11 10.86
N VAL A 209 8.78 5.80 9.76
CA VAL A 209 10.17 5.32 9.76
C VAL A 209 11.05 6.23 8.93
N SER A 210 12.37 6.15 9.11
CA SER A 210 13.36 7.06 8.53
C SER A 210 14.66 6.34 8.19
N PHE A 211 15.01 6.37 6.91
CA PHE A 211 16.12 5.62 6.35
C PHE A 211 17.24 6.58 5.90
N PRO A 212 18.52 6.20 5.98
CA PRO A 212 19.56 6.85 5.19
C PRO A 212 19.21 6.71 3.70
N ALA A 213 19.08 7.84 3.00
CA ALA A 213 18.64 7.88 1.61
C ALA A 213 19.50 7.00 0.70
N ALA A 214 20.82 6.98 0.89
CA ALA A 214 21.70 6.14 0.09
C ALA A 214 21.42 4.63 0.24
N ARG A 215 21.05 4.16 1.43
CA ARG A 215 20.69 2.75 1.66
C ARG A 215 19.32 2.43 1.09
N TYR A 216 18.37 3.35 1.30
CA TYR A 216 17.03 3.26 0.73
C TYR A 216 17.07 3.17 -0.80
N ASP A 217 17.78 4.10 -1.45
CA ASP A 217 17.90 4.18 -2.90
C ASP A 217 18.55 2.89 -3.46
N ALA A 218 19.60 2.40 -2.80
CA ALA A 218 20.27 1.15 -3.20
C ALA A 218 19.34 -0.06 -3.12
N GLU A 219 18.54 -0.17 -2.06
CA GLU A 219 17.60 -1.27 -1.88
C GLU A 219 16.44 -1.22 -2.88
N VAL A 220 15.86 -0.04 -3.07
CA VAL A 220 14.78 0.19 -4.04
C VAL A 220 15.26 -0.11 -5.47
N ALA A 221 16.49 0.28 -5.81
CA ALA A 221 17.10 -0.06 -7.11
C ALA A 221 17.38 -1.57 -7.24
N ARG A 222 17.90 -2.21 -6.19
CA ARG A 222 18.16 -3.66 -6.16
C ARG A 222 16.87 -4.45 -6.38
N ALA A 223 15.81 -4.12 -5.65
CA ALA A 223 14.53 -4.80 -5.75
C ALA A 223 13.91 -4.67 -7.16
N ALA A 224 14.02 -3.49 -7.78
CA ALA A 224 13.52 -3.28 -9.14
C ALA A 224 14.34 -4.01 -10.22
N ALA A 225 15.63 -4.25 -9.97
CA ALA A 225 16.52 -4.99 -10.88
C ALA A 225 16.46 -6.51 -10.69
N ASP A 226 15.83 -6.99 -9.61
CA ASP A 226 15.68 -8.41 -9.34
C ASP A 226 14.52 -9.00 -10.14
N HIS A 227 14.87 -9.71 -11.20
CA HIS A 227 13.94 -10.44 -12.06
C HIS A 227 14.02 -11.96 -11.84
N SER A 228 14.73 -12.43 -10.81
CA SER A 228 14.96 -13.87 -10.60
C SER A 228 13.69 -14.66 -10.26
N TRP A 229 12.66 -13.96 -9.78
CA TRP A 229 11.34 -14.51 -9.46
C TRP A 229 10.42 -14.63 -10.68
N GLU A 230 10.76 -14.01 -11.81
CA GLU A 230 9.86 -13.94 -12.96
C GLU A 230 9.73 -15.29 -13.66
N THR A 231 8.49 -15.74 -13.80
CA THR A 231 8.15 -16.79 -14.77
C THR A 231 8.18 -16.20 -16.19
N PRO A 232 8.20 -17.02 -17.26
CA PRO A 232 8.16 -16.51 -18.63
C PRO A 232 6.99 -15.55 -18.91
N VAL A 233 5.82 -15.82 -18.32
CA VAL A 233 4.64 -14.95 -18.43
C VAL A 233 4.87 -13.61 -17.71
N ARG A 234 5.53 -13.64 -16.55
CA ARG A 234 5.88 -12.42 -15.80
C ARG A 234 6.99 -11.61 -16.49
N THR A 235 7.94 -12.26 -17.13
CA THR A 235 8.91 -11.55 -17.98
C THR A 235 8.21 -10.87 -19.16
N ALA A 236 7.28 -11.56 -19.83
CA ALA A 236 6.54 -10.98 -20.95
C ALA A 236 5.71 -9.78 -20.50
N GLY A 237 4.98 -9.91 -19.38
CA GLY A 237 4.17 -8.81 -18.85
C GLY A 237 4.99 -7.60 -18.43
N ARG A 238 6.14 -7.78 -17.77
CA ARG A 238 7.05 -6.64 -17.49
C ARG A 238 7.51 -5.96 -18.78
N LEU A 239 7.93 -6.74 -19.78
CA LEU A 239 8.38 -6.20 -21.07
C LEU A 239 7.25 -5.46 -21.81
N VAL A 240 6.01 -5.96 -21.74
CA VAL A 240 4.83 -5.28 -22.28
C VAL A 240 4.60 -3.98 -21.54
N LEU A 241 4.42 -4.01 -20.22
CA LEU A 241 4.12 -2.82 -19.41
C LEU A 241 5.20 -1.74 -19.54
N SER A 242 6.47 -2.13 -19.66
CA SER A 242 7.59 -1.20 -19.84
C SER A 242 7.74 -0.71 -21.29
N GLY A 243 7.27 -1.49 -22.26
CA GLY A 243 7.48 -1.23 -23.69
C GLY A 243 6.32 -0.54 -24.41
N ILE A 244 5.13 -0.49 -23.81
CA ILE A 244 3.98 0.20 -24.39
C ILE A 244 4.17 1.72 -24.36
N ASP A 245 3.68 2.41 -25.40
CA ASP A 245 3.61 3.86 -25.43
C ASP A 245 2.40 4.34 -24.60
N HIS A 246 2.63 4.55 -23.31
CA HIS A 246 1.61 5.01 -22.35
C HIS A 246 0.99 6.34 -22.74
N GLU A 247 1.77 7.22 -23.38
CA GLU A 247 1.29 8.53 -23.83
C GLU A 247 0.35 8.35 -25.04
N HIS A 248 0.68 7.48 -25.99
CA HIS A 248 -0.22 7.12 -27.08
C HIS A 248 -1.56 6.57 -26.55
N LEU A 249 -1.52 5.65 -25.58
CA LEU A 249 -2.74 5.13 -24.95
C LEU A 249 -3.56 6.25 -24.30
N ARG A 250 -2.91 7.14 -23.53
CA ARG A 250 -3.58 8.25 -22.85
C ARG A 250 -4.26 9.23 -23.81
N ARG A 251 -3.68 9.51 -24.98
CA ARG A 251 -4.34 10.31 -26.03
C ARG A 251 -5.63 9.71 -26.55
N HIS A 252 -5.82 8.40 -26.38
CA HIS A 252 -7.04 7.67 -26.74
C HIS A 252 -7.94 7.38 -25.53
N GLY A 253 -7.71 8.01 -24.37
CA GLY A 253 -8.48 7.77 -23.13
C GLY A 253 -8.20 6.41 -22.48
N LEU A 254 -7.13 5.73 -22.90
CA LEU A 254 -6.76 4.40 -22.41
C LEU A 254 -5.61 4.48 -21.41
N ARG A 255 -5.61 3.56 -20.45
CA ARG A 255 -4.47 3.26 -19.58
C ARG A 255 -4.32 1.76 -19.40
N ALA A 256 -3.09 1.28 -19.22
CA ALA A 256 -2.87 -0.10 -18.81
C ALA A 256 -3.47 -0.34 -17.41
N ASP A 257 -4.11 -1.49 -17.23
CA ASP A 257 -4.70 -1.94 -15.96
C ASP A 257 -3.91 -3.14 -15.45
N TRP A 258 -3.95 -4.27 -16.16
CA TRP A 258 -3.19 -5.47 -15.80
C TRP A 258 -2.82 -6.30 -17.04
N VAL A 259 -1.83 -7.18 -16.87
CA VAL A 259 -1.43 -8.16 -17.90
C VAL A 259 -1.20 -9.53 -17.27
N ALA A 260 -1.75 -10.58 -17.88
CA ALA A 260 -1.62 -11.96 -17.41
C ALA A 260 -2.09 -12.93 -18.49
N ASN A 261 -1.86 -14.23 -18.29
CA ASN A 261 -2.58 -15.22 -19.10
C ASN A 261 -4.05 -15.27 -18.68
N ASP A 262 -4.93 -15.56 -19.64
CA ASP A 262 -6.33 -15.81 -19.35
C ASP A 262 -6.44 -17.05 -18.43
N ARG A 263 -7.27 -16.95 -17.39
CA ARG A 263 -7.43 -18.03 -16.40
C ARG A 263 -8.07 -19.28 -16.99
N LEU A 264 -8.98 -19.10 -17.97
CA LEU A 264 -9.68 -20.19 -18.64
C LEU A 264 -8.89 -20.68 -19.86
N GLU A 265 -8.11 -19.80 -20.48
CA GLU A 265 -7.28 -20.09 -21.65
C GLU A 265 -5.82 -19.71 -21.39
N PRO A 266 -5.04 -20.55 -20.66
CA PRO A 266 -3.67 -20.22 -20.27
C PRO A 266 -2.68 -20.01 -21.42
N GLU A 267 -3.10 -20.32 -22.65
CA GLU A 267 -2.33 -20.10 -23.89
C GLU A 267 -2.62 -18.75 -24.55
N THR A 268 -3.44 -17.92 -23.91
CA THR A 268 -3.79 -16.57 -24.34
C THR A 268 -3.24 -15.57 -23.33
N PHE A 269 -2.35 -14.68 -23.77
CA PHE A 269 -1.88 -13.56 -22.99
C PHE A 269 -2.82 -12.37 -23.19
N VAL A 270 -3.31 -11.81 -22.08
CA VAL A 270 -4.31 -10.74 -22.08
C VAL A 270 -3.66 -9.46 -21.57
N VAL A 271 -3.80 -8.38 -22.35
CA VAL A 271 -3.59 -7.02 -21.87
C VAL A 271 -4.93 -6.40 -21.58
N ALA A 272 -5.20 -6.09 -20.32
CA ALA A 272 -6.35 -5.31 -19.92
C ALA A 272 -5.98 -3.82 -19.85
N LEU A 273 -6.80 -3.01 -20.50
CA LEU A 273 -6.73 -1.55 -20.51
C LEU A 273 -8.03 -1.01 -19.91
N ARG A 274 -7.95 0.12 -19.23
CA ARG A 274 -9.14 0.87 -18.81
C ARG A 274 -9.39 2.05 -19.74
N PHE A 275 -10.64 2.23 -20.16
CA PHE A 275 -11.09 3.36 -20.96
C PHE A 275 -12.07 4.22 -20.16
N ASP A 276 -11.70 5.47 -19.90
CA ASP A 276 -12.47 6.49 -19.17
C ASP A 276 -13.11 6.02 -17.84
N ASP A 277 -12.53 5.02 -17.18
CA ASP A 277 -13.11 4.37 -15.99
C ASP A 277 -14.52 3.76 -16.16
N GLU A 278 -15.02 3.71 -17.40
CA GLU A 278 -16.32 3.14 -17.73
C GLU A 278 -16.22 1.75 -18.35
N TYR A 279 -15.06 1.41 -18.93
CA TYR A 279 -14.85 0.15 -19.62
C TYR A 279 -13.50 -0.48 -19.29
N GLN A 280 -13.47 -1.82 -19.30
CA GLN A 280 -12.26 -2.60 -19.52
C GLN A 280 -12.22 -3.08 -20.96
N VAL A 281 -11.04 -2.95 -21.59
CA VAL A 281 -10.74 -3.39 -22.95
C VAL A 281 -9.63 -4.43 -22.87
N PHE A 282 -9.80 -5.56 -23.54
CA PHE A 282 -8.87 -6.69 -23.53
C PHE A 282 -8.29 -6.88 -24.92
N VAL A 283 -6.97 -6.89 -25.02
CA VAL A 283 -6.23 -7.25 -26.23
C VAL A 283 -5.58 -8.60 -25.98
N ASP A 284 -6.08 -9.61 -26.68
CA ASP A 284 -5.70 -11.00 -26.50
C ASP A 284 -4.62 -11.36 -27.54
N THR A 285 -3.53 -11.97 -27.09
CA THR A 285 -2.42 -12.40 -27.95
C THR A 285 -2.07 -13.85 -27.65
N PRO A 286 -1.98 -14.74 -28.65
CA PRO A 286 -1.57 -16.12 -28.43
C PRO A 286 -0.18 -16.18 -27.78
N TRP A 287 -0.03 -17.02 -26.75
CA TRP A 287 1.20 -17.18 -25.97
C TRP A 287 2.00 -18.44 -26.33
N ARG A 288 1.33 -19.54 -26.68
CA ARG A 288 1.95 -20.86 -26.94
C ARG A 288 3.18 -20.75 -27.86
N ASP A 289 4.26 -21.42 -27.47
CA ASP A 289 5.52 -21.56 -28.21
C ASP A 289 6.25 -20.24 -28.53
N ARG A 290 6.04 -19.19 -27.73
CA ARG A 290 6.70 -17.89 -27.89
C ARG A 290 7.69 -17.61 -26.77
N THR A 291 8.73 -16.82 -27.09
CA THR A 291 9.57 -16.21 -26.07
C THR A 291 8.89 -14.98 -25.48
N PRO A 292 9.19 -14.61 -24.22
CA PRO A 292 8.68 -13.39 -23.61
C PRO A 292 8.89 -12.13 -24.47
N GLU A 293 10.07 -11.98 -25.07
CA GLU A 293 10.44 -10.84 -25.91
C GLU A 293 9.70 -10.85 -27.25
N GLY A 294 9.43 -12.03 -27.79
CA GLY A 294 8.63 -12.21 -29.01
C GLY A 294 7.20 -11.75 -28.80
N LEU A 295 6.56 -12.23 -27.72
CA LEU A 295 5.22 -11.80 -27.34
C LEU A 295 5.17 -10.30 -27.08
N ALA A 296 6.06 -9.77 -26.23
CA ALA A 296 6.04 -8.37 -25.86
C ALA A 296 6.18 -7.44 -27.07
N ARG A 297 7.08 -7.76 -28.01
CA ARG A 297 7.23 -6.98 -29.26
C ARG A 297 5.98 -7.02 -30.14
N GLU A 298 5.22 -8.12 -30.14
CA GLU A 298 3.97 -8.19 -30.89
C GLU A 298 2.88 -7.36 -30.22
N VAL A 299 2.70 -7.52 -28.91
CA VAL A 299 1.74 -6.76 -28.11
C VAL A 299 1.99 -5.26 -28.24
N CYS A 300 3.23 -4.80 -28.03
CA CYS A 300 3.57 -3.38 -28.14
C CYS A 300 3.33 -2.85 -29.57
N ARG A 301 3.62 -3.64 -30.60
CA ARG A 301 3.36 -3.25 -32.00
C ARG A 301 1.86 -3.13 -32.27
N THR A 302 1.05 -4.03 -31.72
CA THR A 302 -0.41 -3.96 -31.81
C THR A 302 -0.94 -2.71 -31.12
N LEU A 303 -0.50 -2.46 -29.89
CA LEU A 303 -0.95 -1.31 -29.08
C LEU A 303 -0.45 0.05 -29.59
N ALA A 304 0.58 0.07 -30.44
CA ALA A 304 1.01 1.28 -31.15
C ALA A 304 0.12 1.65 -32.35
N LEU A 305 -0.76 0.74 -32.80
CA LEU A 305 -1.77 1.05 -33.81
C LEU A 305 -2.94 1.81 -33.17
N PRO A 306 -3.69 2.63 -33.93
CA PRO A 306 -4.93 3.21 -33.45
C PRO A 306 -5.91 2.14 -32.92
N PRO A 307 -6.61 2.37 -31.79
CA PRO A 307 -7.48 1.37 -31.14
C PRO A 307 -8.50 0.69 -32.05
N ALA A 308 -9.05 1.44 -33.01
CA ALA A 308 -10.01 0.92 -33.98
C ALA A 308 -9.46 -0.18 -34.90
N ARG A 309 -8.14 -0.41 -34.93
CA ARG A 309 -7.49 -1.47 -35.70
C ARG A 309 -7.20 -2.74 -34.89
N TRP A 310 -7.44 -2.72 -33.59
CA TRP A 310 -7.20 -3.89 -32.74
C TRP A 310 -8.30 -4.93 -32.91
N THR A 311 -7.91 -6.20 -32.81
CA THR A 311 -8.83 -7.25 -32.40
C THR A 311 -8.88 -7.23 -30.88
N ALA A 312 -9.99 -6.76 -30.32
CA ALA A 312 -10.12 -6.55 -28.90
C ALA A 312 -11.51 -6.97 -28.41
N SER A 313 -11.61 -7.28 -27.14
CA SER A 313 -12.90 -7.42 -26.48
C SER A 313 -13.09 -6.35 -25.41
N TRP A 314 -14.32 -6.10 -24.98
CA TRP A 314 -14.59 -5.07 -23.97
C TRP A 314 -15.71 -5.48 -23.02
N HIS A 315 -15.66 -4.89 -21.83
CA HIS A 315 -16.69 -5.01 -20.79
C HIS A 315 -16.96 -3.64 -20.18
N ALA A 316 -18.24 -3.27 -20.07
CA ALA A 316 -18.62 -2.05 -19.37
C ALA A 316 -18.60 -2.31 -17.85
N ILE A 317 -17.85 -1.49 -17.11
CA ILE A 317 -17.75 -1.56 -15.65
C ILE A 317 -19.11 -1.25 -15.01
N ARG A 318 -19.91 -0.38 -15.63
CA ARG A 318 -21.29 -0.10 -15.22
C ARG A 318 -22.27 -1.05 -15.91
N PRO A 319 -23.02 -1.89 -15.18
CA PRO A 319 -23.89 -2.92 -15.77
C PRO A 319 -24.96 -2.39 -16.74
N ALA A 320 -25.45 -1.17 -16.51
CA ALA A 320 -26.50 -0.56 -17.34
C ALA A 320 -26.02 -0.16 -18.74
N ARG A 321 -24.70 -0.10 -18.97
CA ARG A 321 -24.12 0.34 -20.24
C ARG A 321 -23.89 -0.85 -21.15
N THR A 322 -24.51 -0.83 -22.32
CA THR A 322 -24.51 -1.93 -23.29
C THR A 322 -23.89 -1.57 -24.63
N GLU A 323 -23.63 -0.28 -24.85
CA GLU A 323 -23.00 0.26 -26.06
C GLU A 323 -21.47 0.12 -26.00
N PRO A 324 -20.81 -0.16 -27.14
CA PRO A 324 -19.36 -0.25 -27.19
C PRO A 324 -18.69 1.09 -26.88
N PRO A 325 -17.42 1.09 -26.43
CA PRO A 325 -16.61 2.30 -26.32
C PRO A 325 -16.58 3.09 -27.62
N ALA A 326 -16.53 4.42 -27.55
CA ALA A 326 -16.50 5.28 -28.74
C ALA A 326 -15.27 5.05 -29.64
N ILE A 327 -14.18 4.51 -29.08
CA ILE A 327 -12.95 4.16 -29.79
C ILE A 327 -12.98 2.77 -30.44
N ALA A 328 -14.06 2.02 -30.26
CA ALA A 328 -14.14 0.62 -30.69
C ALA A 328 -14.07 0.49 -32.21
N GLY A 329 -13.23 -0.45 -32.66
CA GLY A 329 -13.12 -0.83 -34.07
C GLY A 329 -14.15 -1.86 -34.50
N ALA A 330 -14.21 -2.12 -35.80
CA ALA A 330 -15.12 -3.14 -36.38
C ALA A 330 -14.83 -4.57 -35.86
N SER A 331 -13.60 -4.85 -35.43
CA SER A 331 -13.19 -6.13 -34.87
C SER A 331 -13.35 -6.23 -33.34
N TRP A 332 -14.00 -5.24 -32.72
CA TRP A 332 -14.25 -5.26 -31.29
C TRP A 332 -15.54 -6.00 -30.96
N TYR A 333 -15.54 -6.80 -29.90
CA TYR A 333 -16.74 -7.49 -29.42
C TYR A 333 -16.90 -7.40 -27.91
N ARG A 334 -18.13 -7.54 -27.43
CA ARG A 334 -18.41 -7.51 -25.99
C ARG A 334 -17.99 -8.84 -25.34
N LYS A 335 -17.10 -8.79 -24.35
CA LYS A 335 -16.74 -9.95 -23.51
C LYS A 335 -17.92 -10.24 -22.58
N ARG A 336 -18.44 -11.47 -22.64
CA ARG A 336 -19.47 -11.95 -21.72
C ARG A 336 -18.74 -12.64 -20.57
N PHE A 337 -18.67 -11.98 -19.41
CA PHE A 337 -18.27 -12.65 -18.18
C PHE A 337 -19.44 -13.51 -17.68
N TRP A 338 -19.15 -14.75 -17.30
CA TRP A 338 -20.04 -15.66 -16.57
C TRP A 338 -19.77 -15.52 -15.08
#